data_AF-A0A9D6NEY4-F1
#
_entry.id   AF-A0A9D6NEY4-F1
#
_cell.length_a   1.000
_cell.length_b   1.000
_cell.length_c   1.000
_cell.angle_alpha   90.00
_cell.angle_beta   90.00
_cell.angle_gamma   90.00
#
_symmetry.space_group_name_H-M   'P 1'
#
loop_
_entity.id
_entity.type
_entity.pdbx_description
1 polymer ?
#
loop_
_entity_poly.entity_id
_entity_poly.type
_entity_poly.pdbx_seq_one_letter_code
_entity_poly.pdbx_strand_id
1 'polypeptide(L)'
;MTTRALPILYCTWAAISITFAVTLAGLTPESITRLLVIAFLLLQLPLRSVLARAFSRFAPRARFIALGTLLAAVVEGFHMISVPVFPSLRITPATPLAQGILNYALDLLFTVPAYLVIFSVIWYFINRYEYGLWQYILLMGSGQAIGDGGLFFFLAAPAMLFFLPYPMSNYHAVNILPFLAARDHLSPDREVSTRAYLVVPALIGTYLCCGALIQGVGRWAGLA
;
A
#
# COMPACT_ATOMS: atom_id res chain seq x y z
N MET A 1 -15.82 22.53 -11.10
CA MET A 1 -15.76 21.14 -11.60
C MET A 1 -16.67 20.29 -10.73
N THR A 2 -17.62 19.57 -11.32
CA THR A 2 -18.57 18.73 -10.59
C THR A 2 -17.83 17.71 -9.73
N THR A 3 -18.27 17.52 -8.49
CA THR A 3 -17.68 16.62 -7.47
C THR A 3 -17.53 15.15 -7.93
N ARG A 4 -18.10 14.78 -9.08
CA ARG A 4 -18.06 13.44 -9.68
C ARG A 4 -17.00 13.26 -10.77
N ALA A 5 -16.44 14.33 -11.35
CA ALA A 5 -15.53 14.23 -12.48
C ALA A 5 -14.17 13.59 -12.13
N LEU A 6 -13.58 14.00 -10.99
CA LEU A 6 -12.31 13.45 -10.51
C LEU A 6 -12.36 11.93 -10.21
N PRO A 7 -13.37 11.42 -9.48
CA PRO A 7 -13.57 9.98 -9.30
C PRO A 7 -13.57 9.19 -10.62
N ILE A 8 -14.38 9.65 -11.58
CA ILE A 8 -14.56 8.97 -12.87
C ILE A 8 -13.24 8.98 -13.63
N LEU A 9 -12.59 10.14 -13.72
CA LEU A 9 -11.29 10.27 -14.39
C LEU A 9 -10.25 9.33 -13.78
N TYR A 10 -10.15 9.27 -12.45
CA TYR A 10 -9.21 8.38 -11.78
C TYR A 10 -9.53 6.91 -12.03
N CYS A 11 -10.78 6.49 -11.88
CA CYS A 11 -11.18 5.11 -12.10
C CYS A 11 -10.97 4.69 -13.55
N THR A 12 -11.28 5.55 -14.53
CA THR A 12 -11.01 5.29 -15.95
C THR A 12 -9.51 5.19 -16.20
N TRP A 13 -8.72 6.11 -15.65
CA TRP A 13 -7.26 6.06 -15.75
C TRP A 13 -6.70 4.76 -15.16
N ALA A 14 -7.12 4.39 -13.95
CA ALA A 14 -6.70 3.16 -13.30
C ALA A 14 -7.09 1.91 -14.10
N ALA A 15 -8.33 1.84 -14.60
CA ALA A 15 -8.78 0.73 -15.42
C ALA A 15 -7.95 0.58 -16.70
N ILE A 16 -7.67 1.67 -17.40
CA ILE A 16 -6.84 1.67 -18.61
C ILE A 16 -5.42 1.23 -18.29
N SER A 17 -4.78 1.86 -17.30
CA SER A 17 -3.39 1.55 -16.92
C SER A 17 -3.23 0.08 -16.51
N ILE A 18 -4.17 -0.44 -15.71
CA ILE A 18 -4.12 -1.81 -15.23
C ILE A 18 -4.39 -2.81 -16.34
N THR A 19 -5.47 -2.61 -17.10
CA THR A 19 -5.85 -3.53 -18.17
C THR A 19 -4.75 -3.61 -19.20
N PHE A 20 -4.24 -2.46 -19.66
CA PHE A 20 -3.18 -2.41 -20.66
C PHE A 20 -1.91 -3.13 -20.18
N ALA A 21 -1.46 -2.86 -18.95
CA ALA A 21 -0.28 -3.51 -18.37
C ALA A 21 -0.44 -5.04 -18.29
N VAL A 22 -1.60 -5.53 -17.81
CA VAL A 22 -1.89 -6.97 -17.71
C VAL A 22 -2.00 -7.62 -19.09
N THR A 23 -2.67 -6.97 -20.05
CA THR A 23 -2.80 -7.52 -21.41
C THR A 23 -1.47 -7.61 -22.14
N LEU A 24 -0.55 -6.67 -21.90
CA LEU A 24 0.76 -6.65 -22.53
C LEU A 24 1.72 -7.65 -21.89
N ALA A 25 1.70 -7.77 -20.56
CA ALA A 25 2.58 -8.69 -19.83
C ALA A 25 2.09 -10.15 -19.86
N GLY A 26 0.78 -10.39 -19.98
CA GLY A 26 0.17 -11.71 -19.81
C GLY A 26 0.05 -12.11 -18.32
N LEU A 27 -0.25 -13.39 -18.07
CA LEU A 27 -0.42 -13.94 -16.71
C LEU A 27 0.93 -14.30 -16.05
N THR A 28 1.82 -13.31 -15.93
CA THR A 28 3.06 -13.45 -15.15
C THR A 28 2.75 -13.41 -13.64
N PRO A 29 3.70 -13.83 -12.77
CA PRO A 29 3.53 -13.71 -11.32
C PRO A 29 3.17 -12.29 -10.86
N GLU A 30 3.74 -11.25 -11.47
CA GLU A 30 3.46 -9.86 -11.16
C GLU A 30 2.01 -9.49 -11.54
N SER A 31 1.56 -9.89 -12.73
CA SER A 31 0.17 -9.69 -13.16
C SER A 31 -0.82 -10.43 -12.26
N ILE A 32 -0.51 -11.68 -11.88
CA ILE A 32 -1.35 -12.46 -10.95
C ILE A 32 -1.41 -11.74 -9.59
N THR A 33 -0.27 -11.32 -9.06
CA THR A 33 -0.19 -10.55 -7.80
C THR A 33 -1.07 -9.30 -7.87
N ARG A 34 -0.98 -8.55 -8.97
CA ARG A 34 -1.80 -7.36 -9.19
C ARG A 34 -3.30 -7.67 -9.21
N LEU A 35 -3.70 -8.73 -9.90
CA LEU A 35 -5.10 -9.14 -9.97
C LEU A 35 -5.62 -9.58 -8.59
N LEU A 36 -4.82 -10.30 -7.81
CA LEU A 36 -5.14 -10.66 -6.42
C LEU A 36 -5.33 -9.41 -5.54
N VAL A 37 -4.44 -8.43 -5.64
CA VAL A 37 -4.55 -7.15 -4.92
C VAL A 37 -5.84 -6.41 -5.28
N ILE A 38 -6.20 -6.36 -6.56
CA ILE A 38 -7.43 -5.70 -7.02
C ILE A 38 -8.67 -6.47 -6.52
N ALA A 39 -8.68 -7.79 -6.66
CA ALA A 39 -9.76 -8.63 -6.14
C ALA A 39 -9.92 -8.44 -4.63
N PHE A 40 -8.82 -8.36 -3.89
CA PHE A 40 -8.81 -8.10 -2.46
C PHE A 40 -9.37 -6.71 -2.13
N LEU A 41 -8.94 -5.65 -2.82
CA LEU A 41 -9.50 -4.30 -2.65
C LEU A 41 -11.02 -4.27 -2.89
N LEU A 42 -11.50 -4.95 -3.93
CA LEU A 42 -12.93 -5.02 -4.25
C LEU A 42 -13.71 -5.81 -3.19
N LEU A 43 -13.14 -6.91 -2.68
CA LEU A 43 -13.75 -7.74 -1.64
C LEU A 43 -13.84 -7.02 -0.29
N GLN A 44 -12.93 -6.09 0.00
CA GLN A 44 -12.98 -5.29 1.23
C GLN A 44 -14.21 -4.37 1.29
N LEU A 45 -14.74 -3.91 0.16
CA LEU A 45 -15.86 -2.96 0.11
C LEU A 45 -17.14 -3.51 0.79
N PRO A 46 -17.65 -4.71 0.45
CA PRO A 46 -18.79 -5.30 1.16
C PRO A 46 -18.45 -5.69 2.60
N LEU A 47 -17.19 -6.07 2.89
CA LEU A 47 -16.76 -6.49 4.23
C LEU A 47 -16.41 -5.32 5.17
N ARG A 48 -16.47 -4.07 4.67
CA ARG A 48 -16.01 -2.87 5.40
C ARG A 48 -16.60 -2.75 6.81
N SER A 49 -17.88 -3.06 6.97
CA SER A 49 -18.59 -2.89 8.25
C SER A 49 -18.23 -3.98 9.25
N VAL A 50 -17.90 -5.18 8.77
CA VAL A 50 -17.42 -6.29 9.60
C VAL A 50 -16.00 -5.98 10.07
N LEU A 51 -15.12 -5.58 9.14
CA LEU A 51 -13.74 -5.24 9.44
C LEU A 51 -13.64 -4.03 10.38
N ALA A 52 -14.40 -2.95 10.14
CA ALA A 52 -14.42 -1.80 11.03
C ALA A 52 -14.94 -2.14 12.44
N ARG A 53 -15.92 -3.03 12.57
CA ARG A 53 -16.45 -3.49 13.86
C ARG A 53 -15.47 -4.35 14.64
N ALA A 54 -14.72 -5.23 13.97
CA ALA A 54 -13.73 -6.09 14.61
C ALA A 54 -12.68 -5.27 15.39
N PHE A 55 -12.36 -4.06 14.93
CA PHE A 55 -11.39 -3.17 15.57
C PHE A 55 -12.03 -2.00 16.34
N SER A 56 -13.34 -2.02 16.57
CA SER A 56 -14.07 -0.89 17.19
C SER A 56 -13.64 -0.56 18.62
N ARG A 57 -13.06 -1.54 19.34
CA ARG A 57 -12.57 -1.35 20.72
C ARG A 57 -11.20 -0.67 20.81
N PHE A 58 -10.45 -0.61 19.71
CA PHE A 58 -9.15 0.04 19.70
C PHE A 58 -9.31 1.56 19.61
N ALA A 59 -8.40 2.29 20.24
CA ALA A 59 -8.27 3.73 20.01
C ALA A 59 -8.11 4.02 18.50
N PRO A 60 -8.62 5.15 17.98
CA PRO A 60 -8.65 5.43 16.54
C PRO A 60 -7.30 5.24 15.83
N ARG A 61 -6.20 5.69 16.47
CA ARG A 61 -4.83 5.49 15.98
C ARG A 61 -4.45 4.01 15.87
N ALA A 62 -4.65 3.26 16.96
CA ALA A 62 -4.31 1.84 17.01
C ALA A 62 -5.14 1.04 16.00
N ARG A 63 -6.44 1.36 15.87
CA ARG A 63 -7.33 0.78 14.85
C ARG A 63 -6.80 1.02 13.43
N PHE A 64 -6.43 2.25 13.10
CA PHE A 64 -5.90 2.60 11.78
C PHE A 64 -4.62 1.83 11.47
N ILE A 65 -3.65 1.85 12.38
CA ILE A 65 -2.35 1.19 12.20
C ILE A 65 -2.50 -0.33 12.14
N ALA A 66 -3.27 -0.93 13.06
CA ALA A 66 -3.45 -2.38 13.12
C ALA A 66 -4.19 -2.90 11.87
N LEU A 67 -5.27 -2.23 11.45
CA LEU A 67 -6.01 -2.63 10.25
C LEU A 67 -5.14 -2.45 9.00
N GLY A 68 -4.43 -1.33 8.87
CA GLY A 68 -3.52 -1.11 7.74
C GLY A 68 -2.42 -2.17 7.68
N THR A 69 -1.80 -2.49 8.81
CA THR A 69 -0.74 -3.50 8.91
C THR A 69 -1.27 -4.90 8.58
N LEU A 70 -2.47 -5.24 9.04
CA LEU A 70 -3.12 -6.51 8.71
C LEU A 70 -3.38 -6.64 7.20
N LEU A 71 -3.93 -5.60 6.57
CA LEU A 71 -4.17 -5.60 5.13
C LEU A 71 -2.86 -5.64 4.35
N ALA A 72 -1.83 -4.94 4.82
CA ALA A 72 -0.50 -4.96 4.22
C ALA A 72 0.14 -6.36 4.29
N ALA A 73 0.02 -7.05 5.42
CA ALA A 73 0.48 -8.44 5.52
C ALA A 73 -0.20 -9.34 4.48
N VAL A 74 -1.52 -9.24 4.31
CA VAL A 74 -2.24 -10.01 3.27
C VAL A 74 -1.72 -9.70 1.86
N VAL A 75 -1.51 -8.42 1.55
CA VAL A 75 -0.96 -7.99 0.26
C VAL A 75 0.47 -8.50 0.07
N GLU A 76 1.29 -8.53 1.12
CA GLU A 76 2.63 -9.10 1.10
C GLU A 76 2.59 -10.62 0.83
N GLY A 77 1.60 -11.32 1.37
CA GLY A 77 1.32 -12.71 1.04
C GLY A 77 1.08 -12.94 -0.46
N PHE A 78 0.48 -11.98 -1.17
CA PHE A 78 0.37 -12.04 -2.63
C PHE A 78 1.72 -11.77 -3.29
N HIS A 79 2.53 -10.83 -2.79
CA HIS A 79 3.87 -10.56 -3.31
C HIS A 79 4.84 -11.72 -3.16
N MET A 80 4.61 -12.64 -2.23
CA MET A 80 5.44 -13.85 -2.08
C MET A 80 5.56 -14.67 -3.38
N ILE A 81 4.61 -14.59 -4.31
CA ILE A 81 4.68 -15.30 -5.60
C ILE A 81 5.50 -14.54 -6.66
N SER A 82 5.72 -13.23 -6.47
CA SER A 82 6.37 -12.34 -7.44
C SER A 82 7.59 -11.65 -6.84
N VAL A 83 7.38 -10.61 -6.03
CA VAL A 83 8.41 -9.71 -5.51
C VAL A 83 8.37 -9.67 -3.98
N PRO A 84 8.72 -10.77 -3.29
CA PRO A 84 8.93 -10.72 -1.83
C PRO A 84 10.06 -9.75 -1.48
N VAL A 85 10.15 -9.38 -0.21
CA VAL A 85 11.16 -8.43 0.30
C VAL A 85 12.60 -8.89 -0.01
N PHE A 86 12.83 -10.21 0.01
CA PHE A 86 14.05 -10.85 -0.46
C PHE A 86 13.72 -11.92 -1.51
N PRO A 87 14.38 -11.94 -2.69
CA PRO A 87 14.10 -12.91 -3.74
C PRO A 87 14.23 -14.38 -3.30
N SER A 88 15.08 -14.65 -2.31
CA SER A 88 15.29 -15.98 -1.71
C SER A 88 14.05 -16.54 -1.01
N LEU A 89 13.10 -15.68 -0.63
CA LEU A 89 11.87 -16.07 0.06
C LEU A 89 10.72 -16.41 -0.90
N ARG A 90 10.90 -16.25 -2.22
CA ARG A 90 9.84 -16.44 -3.21
C ARG A 90 9.19 -17.83 -3.09
N ILE A 91 7.86 -17.86 -3.11
CA ILE A 91 7.06 -19.08 -3.10
C ILE A 91 6.74 -19.46 -4.55
N THR A 92 7.06 -20.71 -4.90
CA THR A 92 6.81 -21.29 -6.21
C THR A 92 5.94 -22.54 -6.07
N PRO A 93 5.42 -23.11 -7.18
CA PRO A 93 4.70 -24.39 -7.12
C PRO A 93 5.51 -25.55 -6.54
N ALA A 94 6.85 -25.46 -6.56
CA ALA A 94 7.74 -26.47 -5.99
C ALA A 94 8.00 -26.26 -4.49
N THR A 95 7.62 -25.11 -3.91
CA THR A 95 7.87 -24.79 -2.51
C THR A 95 6.92 -25.60 -1.61
N PRO A 96 7.43 -26.44 -0.69
CA PRO A 96 6.58 -27.16 0.26
C PRO A 96 5.76 -26.19 1.13
N LEU A 97 4.54 -26.57 1.51
CA LEU A 97 3.63 -25.70 2.27
C LEU A 97 4.28 -25.14 3.55
N ALA A 98 4.96 -25.99 4.33
CA ALA A 98 5.64 -25.57 5.56
C ALA A 98 6.74 -24.54 5.28
N GLN A 99 7.50 -24.72 4.19
CA GLN A 99 8.51 -23.75 3.75
C GLN A 99 7.87 -22.45 3.26
N GLY A 100 6.73 -22.53 2.56
CA GLY A 100 5.99 -21.34 2.13
C GLY A 100 5.51 -20.50 3.32
N ILE A 101 4.99 -21.15 4.35
CA ILE A 101 4.59 -20.47 5.60
C ILE A 101 5.81 -19.84 6.28
N LEU A 102 6.93 -20.56 6.35
CA LEU A 102 8.17 -20.03 6.93
C LEU A 102 8.70 -18.82 6.15
N ASN A 103 8.75 -18.90 4.82
CA ASN A 103 9.19 -17.81 3.96
C ASN A 103 8.32 -16.57 4.14
N TYR A 104 7.00 -16.74 4.18
CA TYR A 104 6.08 -15.63 4.41
C TYR A 104 6.22 -15.05 5.81
N ALA A 105 6.38 -15.88 6.85
CA ALA A 105 6.62 -15.39 8.21
C ALA A 105 7.94 -14.61 8.34
N LEU A 106 8.99 -15.07 7.64
CA LEU A 106 10.27 -14.36 7.57
C LEU A 106 10.10 -13.02 6.86
N ASP A 107 9.41 -12.99 5.72
CA ASP A 107 9.12 -11.76 4.99
C ASP A 107 8.41 -10.73 5.89
N LEU A 108 7.34 -11.17 6.57
CA LEU A 108 6.59 -10.34 7.52
C LEU A 108 7.45 -9.81 8.68
N LEU A 109 8.46 -10.55 9.13
CA LEU A 109 9.35 -10.08 10.19
C LEU A 109 10.11 -8.81 9.78
N PHE A 110 10.39 -8.65 8.49
CA PHE A 110 11.03 -7.44 7.94
C PHE A 110 10.01 -6.37 7.56
N THR A 111 8.88 -6.75 6.97
CA THR A 111 7.92 -5.80 6.41
C THR A 111 6.96 -5.21 7.46
N VAL A 112 6.52 -5.99 8.46
CA VAL A 112 5.60 -5.51 9.51
C VAL A 112 6.15 -4.31 10.30
N PRO A 113 7.42 -4.30 10.78
CA PRO A 113 7.97 -3.12 11.44
C PRO A 113 7.93 -1.86 10.55
N ALA A 114 8.22 -2.01 9.25
CA ALA A 114 8.13 -0.89 8.32
C ALA A 114 6.69 -0.39 8.17
N TYR A 115 5.70 -1.29 8.05
CA TYR A 115 4.30 -0.89 7.98
C TYR A 115 3.84 -0.14 9.23
N LEU A 116 4.25 -0.56 10.43
CA LEU A 116 3.93 0.16 11.66
C LEU A 116 4.42 1.62 11.62
N VAL A 117 5.62 1.85 11.07
CA VAL A 117 6.19 3.19 10.88
C VAL A 117 5.42 3.95 9.81
N ILE A 118 5.23 3.35 8.62
CA ILE A 118 4.51 3.97 7.50
C ILE A 118 3.10 4.40 7.91
N PHE A 119 2.31 3.51 8.52
CA PHE A 119 0.96 3.84 8.99
C PHE A 119 0.97 4.84 10.14
N SER A 120 2.02 4.89 10.97
CA SER A 120 2.18 5.95 11.97
C SER A 120 2.42 7.32 11.33
N VAL A 121 3.21 7.39 10.26
CA VAL A 121 3.43 8.61 9.49
C VAL A 121 2.12 9.03 8.81
N ILE A 122 1.40 8.12 8.15
CA ILE A 122 0.10 8.43 7.55
C ILE A 122 -0.87 8.92 8.61
N TRP A 123 -0.94 8.26 9.77
CA TRP A 123 -1.78 8.68 10.90
C TRP A 123 -1.49 10.12 11.33
N TYR A 124 -0.21 10.47 11.50
CA TYR A 124 0.21 11.81 11.85
C TYR A 124 -0.37 12.84 10.87
N PHE A 125 -0.23 12.61 9.56
CA PHE A 125 -0.74 13.52 8.55
C PHE A 125 -2.27 13.61 8.55
N ILE A 126 -2.99 12.49 8.50
CA ILE A 126 -4.47 12.52 8.44
C ILE A 126 -5.12 13.05 9.72
N ASN A 127 -4.43 12.96 10.85
CA ASN A 127 -4.91 13.49 12.12
C ASN A 127 -4.54 14.97 12.31
N ARG A 128 -3.63 15.53 11.49
CA ARG A 128 -3.19 16.93 11.55
C ARG A 128 -3.80 17.80 10.45
N TYR A 129 -4.09 17.23 9.29
CA TYR A 129 -4.61 17.94 8.13
C TYR A 129 -5.90 17.31 7.61
N GLU A 130 -6.75 18.14 7.01
CA GLU A 130 -7.94 17.67 6.33
C GLU A 130 -7.61 17.04 4.98
N TYR A 131 -8.12 15.83 4.76
CA TYR A 131 -8.06 15.15 3.46
C TYR A 131 -9.47 14.75 3.03
N GLY A 132 -9.88 15.18 1.85
CA GLY A 132 -10.99 14.55 1.15
C GLY A 132 -10.64 13.10 0.75
N LEU A 133 -11.64 12.24 0.55
CA LEU A 133 -11.40 10.83 0.20
C LEU A 133 -10.50 10.66 -1.03
N TRP A 134 -10.78 11.38 -2.11
CA TRP A 134 -10.00 11.27 -3.35
C TRP A 134 -8.62 11.90 -3.23
N GLN A 135 -8.48 12.97 -2.45
CA GLN A 135 -7.18 13.54 -2.13
C GLN A 135 -6.32 12.54 -1.35
N TYR A 136 -6.90 11.86 -0.36
CA TYR A 136 -6.23 10.79 0.39
C TYR A 136 -5.81 9.64 -0.53
N ILE A 137 -6.73 9.13 -1.36
CA ILE A 137 -6.45 8.04 -2.32
C ILE A 137 -5.26 8.40 -3.21
N LEU A 138 -5.29 9.59 -3.81
CA LEU A 138 -4.23 10.03 -4.72
C LEU A 138 -2.91 10.26 -4.00
N LEU A 139 -2.88 11.05 -2.92
CA LEU A 139 -1.63 11.43 -2.26
C LEU A 139 -0.96 10.26 -1.51
N MET A 140 -1.72 9.45 -0.77
CA MET A 140 -1.15 8.30 -0.06
C MET A 140 -0.74 7.21 -1.04
N GLY A 141 -1.59 6.94 -2.03
CA GLY A 141 -1.28 5.95 -3.06
C GLY A 141 -0.02 6.31 -3.84
N SER A 142 0.09 7.56 -4.31
CA SER A 142 1.27 8.04 -5.05
C SER A 142 2.52 8.11 -4.18
N GLY A 143 2.43 8.68 -2.97
CA GLY A 143 3.56 8.80 -2.06
C GLY A 143 4.19 7.45 -1.73
N GLN A 144 3.35 6.43 -1.50
CA GLN A 144 3.83 5.06 -1.26
C GLN A 144 4.33 4.39 -2.54
N ALA A 145 3.61 4.50 -3.68
CA ALA A 145 4.07 3.91 -4.94
C ALA A 145 5.40 4.46 -5.43
N ILE A 146 5.66 5.76 -5.19
CA ILE A 146 6.93 6.39 -5.52
C ILE A 146 7.99 6.00 -4.48
N GLY A 147 7.64 5.97 -3.20
CA GLY A 147 8.56 5.62 -2.12
C GLY A 147 9.07 4.17 -2.19
N ASP A 148 8.19 3.24 -2.55
CA ASP A 148 8.41 1.80 -2.59
C ASP A 148 9.14 1.34 -3.87
N GLY A 149 10.30 1.96 -4.13
CA GLY A 149 11.14 1.68 -5.30
C GLY A 149 10.73 2.41 -6.59
N GLY A 150 9.58 3.09 -6.62
CA GLY A 150 9.11 3.82 -7.80
C GLY A 150 9.95 5.05 -8.17
N LEU A 151 10.62 5.70 -7.21
CA LEU A 151 11.32 6.96 -7.42
C LEU A 151 12.36 6.88 -8.54
N PHE A 152 13.30 5.95 -8.45
CA PHE A 152 14.33 5.79 -9.47
C PHE A 152 13.77 5.26 -10.79
N PHE A 153 12.74 4.41 -10.73
CA PHE A 153 12.07 3.88 -11.91
C PHE A 153 11.40 4.99 -12.74
N PHE A 154 10.60 5.85 -12.11
CA PHE A 154 9.90 6.94 -12.81
C PHE A 154 10.85 8.06 -13.25
N LEU A 155 11.98 8.26 -12.56
CA LEU A 155 13.03 9.16 -13.05
C LEU A 155 13.67 8.64 -14.34
N ALA A 156 13.92 7.32 -14.42
CA ALA A 156 14.49 6.69 -15.61
C ALA A 156 13.48 6.56 -16.76
N ALA A 157 12.19 6.41 -16.45
CA ALA A 157 11.12 6.29 -17.42
C ALA A 157 9.90 7.17 -17.06
N PRO A 158 9.96 8.50 -17.27
CA PRO A 158 8.89 9.42 -16.85
C PRO A 158 7.53 9.13 -17.48
N ALA A 159 7.51 8.63 -18.72
CA ALA A 159 6.27 8.22 -19.39
C ALA A 159 5.53 7.11 -18.62
N MET A 160 6.22 6.32 -17.79
CA MET A 160 5.58 5.29 -16.96
C MET A 160 4.70 5.87 -15.85
N LEU A 161 4.75 7.19 -15.58
CA LEU A 161 3.79 7.84 -14.69
C LEU A 161 2.34 7.71 -15.20
N PHE A 162 2.11 7.54 -16.51
CA PHE A 162 0.78 7.22 -17.04
C PHE A 162 0.26 5.86 -16.55
N PHE A 163 1.13 5.00 -16.03
CA PHE A 163 0.78 3.73 -15.42
C PHE A 163 0.81 3.77 -13.89
N LEU A 164 1.01 4.93 -13.25
CA LEU A 164 1.08 5.07 -11.79
C LEU A 164 -0.09 4.43 -11.02
N PRO A 165 -1.35 4.42 -11.51
CA PRO A 165 -2.43 3.72 -10.83
C PRO A 165 -2.19 2.20 -10.67
N TYR A 166 -1.38 1.61 -11.55
CA TYR A 166 -1.01 0.20 -11.47
C TYR A 166 -0.32 -0.12 -10.14
N PRO A 167 0.87 0.44 -9.79
CA PRO A 167 1.46 0.21 -8.47
C PRO A 167 0.62 0.81 -7.33
N MET A 168 -0.11 1.91 -7.54
CA MET A 168 -0.97 2.53 -6.51
C MET A 168 -2.02 1.57 -5.95
N SER A 169 -2.48 0.59 -6.74
CA SER A 169 -3.50 -0.36 -6.28
C SER A 169 -3.08 -1.21 -5.07
N ASN A 170 -1.77 -1.47 -4.87
CA ASN A 170 -1.25 -2.06 -3.63
C ASN A 170 -1.65 -1.21 -2.42
N TYR A 171 -1.35 0.08 -2.51
CA TYR A 171 -1.55 0.99 -1.39
C TYR A 171 -3.03 1.32 -1.21
N HIS A 172 -3.84 1.27 -2.27
CA HIS A 172 -5.28 1.37 -2.11
C HIS A 172 -5.86 0.21 -1.31
N ALA A 173 -5.40 -1.01 -1.59
CA ALA A 173 -5.82 -2.21 -0.88
C ALA A 173 -5.47 -2.19 0.62
N VAL A 174 -4.47 -1.41 1.03
CA VAL A 174 -4.04 -1.35 2.45
C VAL A 174 -4.46 -0.07 3.16
N ASN A 175 -4.76 1.02 2.45
CA ASN A 175 -5.02 2.33 3.07
C ASN A 175 -6.48 2.76 3.11
N ILE A 176 -7.25 2.46 2.06
CA ILE A 176 -8.58 3.04 1.89
C ILE A 176 -9.49 2.61 3.05
N LEU A 177 -9.52 1.32 3.36
CA LEU A 177 -10.37 0.82 4.43
C LEU A 177 -9.97 1.34 5.82
N PRO A 178 -8.69 1.33 6.25
CA PRO A 178 -8.27 1.99 7.49
C PRO A 178 -8.67 3.45 7.59
N PHE A 179 -8.49 4.22 6.51
CA PHE A 179 -8.88 5.62 6.49
C PHE A 179 -10.39 5.78 6.67
N LEU A 180 -11.20 5.02 5.92
CA LEU A 180 -12.65 5.05 6.06
C LEU A 180 -13.11 4.64 7.46
N ALA A 181 -12.44 3.68 8.10
CA ALA A 181 -12.76 3.24 9.46
C ALA A 181 -12.37 4.28 10.53
N ALA A 182 -11.36 5.11 10.26
CA ALA A 182 -10.87 6.10 11.23
C ALA A 182 -11.40 7.51 11.02
N ARG A 183 -11.85 7.88 9.80
CA ARG A 183 -12.11 9.27 9.40
C ARG A 183 -13.06 10.04 10.33
N ASP A 184 -14.08 9.36 10.87
CA ASP A 184 -15.09 9.99 11.72
C ASP A 184 -14.61 10.19 13.18
N HIS A 185 -13.39 9.75 13.49
CA HIS A 185 -12.75 9.83 14.81
C HIS A 185 -11.38 10.53 14.76
N LEU A 186 -11.09 11.23 13.65
CA LEU A 186 -9.89 12.06 13.54
C LEU A 186 -10.08 13.34 14.36
N SER A 187 -8.97 14.00 14.70
CA SER A 187 -9.01 15.27 15.44
C SER A 187 -9.97 16.28 14.77
N PRO A 188 -10.78 17.01 15.56
CA PRO A 188 -11.60 18.10 15.04
C PRO A 188 -10.77 19.33 14.66
N ASP A 189 -9.55 19.47 15.20
CA ASP A 189 -8.67 20.64 15.01
C ASP A 189 -7.79 20.52 13.76
N ARG A 190 -8.21 19.71 12.79
CA ARG A 190 -7.45 19.51 11.55
C ARG A 190 -7.49 20.76 10.69
N GLU A 191 -6.36 21.07 10.08
CA GLU A 191 -6.21 22.27 9.28
C GLU A 191 -6.33 21.96 7.78
N VAL A 192 -7.02 22.84 7.06
CA VAL A 192 -6.89 22.95 5.60
C VAL A 192 -5.59 23.71 5.31
N SER A 193 -4.57 23.01 4.85
CA SER A 193 -3.25 23.59 4.60
C SER A 193 -2.56 22.94 3.41
N THR A 194 -1.77 23.72 2.66
CA THR A 194 -0.87 23.19 1.62
C THR A 194 0.22 22.29 2.21
N ARG A 195 0.50 22.39 3.52
CA ARG A 195 1.40 21.45 4.21
C ARG A 195 0.89 20.02 4.20
N ALA A 196 -0.40 19.79 3.94
CA ALA A 196 -0.96 18.45 3.74
C ALA A 196 -0.27 17.67 2.60
N TYR A 197 0.27 18.35 1.59
CA TYR A 197 0.99 17.71 0.48
C TYR A 197 2.38 17.20 0.86
N LEU A 198 2.93 17.62 2.02
CA LEU A 198 4.20 17.11 2.54
C LEU A 198 4.14 15.61 2.90
N VAL A 199 2.94 15.02 2.94
CA VAL A 199 2.79 13.57 3.12
C VAL A 199 3.49 12.78 2.02
N VAL A 200 3.51 13.28 0.77
CA VAL A 200 4.17 12.60 -0.36
C VAL A 200 5.68 12.47 -0.12
N PRO A 201 6.46 13.56 0.07
CA PRO A 201 7.88 13.43 0.36
C PRO A 201 8.16 12.73 1.70
N ALA A 202 7.29 12.88 2.71
CA ALA A 202 7.44 12.16 3.97
C ALA A 202 7.32 10.64 3.79
N LEU A 203 6.35 10.18 2.98
CA LEU A 203 6.19 8.76 2.66
C LEU A 203 7.36 8.24 1.84
N ILE A 204 7.83 8.99 0.83
CA ILE A 204 9.01 8.62 0.05
C ILE A 204 10.22 8.44 0.98
N GLY A 205 10.51 9.43 1.84
CA GLY A 205 11.60 9.35 2.81
C GLY A 205 11.45 8.18 3.79
N THR A 206 10.22 7.92 4.26
CA THR A 206 9.93 6.80 5.16
C THR A 206 10.22 5.46 4.49
N TYR A 207 9.75 5.24 3.26
CA TYR A 207 10.01 4.01 2.51
C TYR A 207 11.50 3.82 2.22
N LEU A 208 12.22 4.89 1.85
CA LEU A 208 13.68 4.82 1.64
C LEU A 208 14.41 4.42 2.92
N CYS A 209 14.08 5.02 4.06
CA CYS A 209 14.68 4.67 5.35
C CYS A 209 14.34 3.23 5.76
N CYS A 210 13.07 2.83 5.68
CA CYS A 210 12.64 1.47 6.01
C CYS A 210 13.28 0.44 5.07
N GLY A 211 13.29 0.69 3.76
CA GLY A 211 13.91 -0.19 2.77
C GLY A 211 15.42 -0.33 2.99
N ALA A 212 16.13 0.77 3.26
CA ALA A 212 17.56 0.73 3.58
C ALA A 212 17.85 -0.09 4.85
N LEU A 213 17.03 0.06 5.89
CA LEU A 213 17.15 -0.73 7.12
C LEU A 213 16.88 -2.22 6.87
N ILE A 214 15.80 -2.54 6.17
CA ILE A 214 15.45 -3.92 5.79
C ILE A 214 16.60 -4.56 5.01
N GLN A 215 17.12 -3.88 3.99
CA GLN A 215 18.25 -4.38 3.19
C GLN A 215 19.52 -4.53 4.02
N GLY A 216 19.81 -3.57 4.92
CA GLY A 216 20.96 -3.65 5.82
C GLY A 216 20.89 -4.85 6.78
N VAL A 217 19.75 -5.06 7.44
CA VAL A 217 19.54 -6.19 8.35
C VAL A 217 19.50 -7.51 7.56
N GLY A 218 18.87 -7.52 6.39
CA GLY A 218 18.81 -8.68 5.49
C GLY A 218 20.20 -9.15 5.06
N ARG A 219 21.09 -8.24 4.66
CA ARG A 219 22.49 -8.56 4.31
C ARG A 219 23.24 -9.13 5.49
N TRP A 220 23.08 -8.54 6.68
CA TRP A 220 23.71 -9.04 7.90
C TRP A 220 23.22 -10.46 8.26
N ALA A 221 21.95 -10.75 7.99
CA ALA A 221 21.35 -12.07 8.19
C ALA A 221 21.62 -13.07 7.04
N GLY A 222 22.31 -12.66 5.96
CA GLY A 222 22.61 -13.51 4.80
C GLY A 222 21.42 -13.75 3.86
N LEU A 223 20.40 -12.90 3.90
CA LEU A 223 19.17 -13.01 3.09
C LEU A 223 19.19 -12.11 1.83
N ALA A 224 20.10 -11.12 1.78
CA ALA A 224 20.22 -10.11 0.72
C ALA A 224 21.65 -9.97 0.21
#